data_AF-A0A7L4ZVT4-F1
#
_entry.id   AF-A0A7L4ZVT4-F1
#
_cell.length_a   1.000
_cell.length_b   1.000
_cell.length_c   1.000
_cell.angle_alpha   90.00
_cell.angle_beta   90.00
_cell.angle_gamma   90.00
#
_symmetry.space_group_name_H-M   'P 1'
#
loop_
_entity.id
_entity.type
_entity.pdbx_description
1 polymer ?
#
loop_
_entity_poly.entity_id
_entity_poly.type
_entity_poly.pdbx_seq_one_letter_code
_entity_poly.pdbx_strand_id
1 'polypeptide(L)'
;MAYSYRLILLLITALLFSVSSCKKETGELHEPEDTATVTLDKTTAVPGDVVLLTFSKTLENKPGWEVTLGGRKVVVGRVSDTEAGFIVPEMPSGATSLDLSALGFKKAQSLTIGQYTAIQDPAAVFADFQTRLTTAVAYTEGLTRTSTFPLPAQNLAVLKNLQQSLPAMYAAATPAQKLEAAYLVRQLAFEQTDFTTYGEKTANDNPADKLSKMVTPYAQARIKLAVTIGVMVAGTAVASPLIVGIGSVAMLYQLNKTLKMQDEILNTAAIAASITDYSNRTTDATAGLLTLPNNIAKITRIEATYRTVQVGDASGPAFLQQLLKGVDEVKSVHARLQAAIDQIKQWLLGSATNLAPFVGAKTQAATATLYIPARLLRVGSVSNQAIDLSATAPATGDLLTLKAYSNLTVTTPFTFEVSYENATLGVNVKKLVTAEFVPASFCPVISQATMLLLTGTGSKTWRLVREVHTSTSGSGTWQPAAGATIRYVFDTQGRITYDAASIGSTTVSGAHYTYSLYPKGVTVVRPFCNDTQYLLANQLWVPDSYYGTSSVYTIDSITATSLRISFSTGPGSLSFMELVN
;
A
#
# COMPACT_ATOMS: atom_id res chain seq x y z
N MET A 1 -14.41 -15.16 -7.13
CA MET A 1 -13.24 -15.30 -6.22
C MET A 1 -13.45 -16.28 -5.05
N ALA A 2 -14.62 -16.89 -4.85
CA ALA A 2 -14.83 -17.87 -3.76
C ALA A 2 -14.44 -19.33 -4.12
N TYR A 3 -14.24 -19.65 -5.39
CA TYR A 3 -13.95 -21.02 -5.85
C TYR A 3 -12.47 -21.43 -5.66
N SER A 4 -11.53 -20.49 -5.79
CA SER A 4 -10.09 -20.77 -5.69
C SER A 4 -9.62 -21.03 -4.26
N TYR A 5 -10.27 -20.41 -3.26
CA TYR A 5 -9.95 -20.62 -1.84
C TYR A 5 -10.48 -21.96 -1.32
N ARG A 6 -11.62 -22.44 -1.83
CA ARG A 6 -12.16 -23.76 -1.49
C ARG A 6 -11.29 -24.89 -2.05
N LEU A 7 -10.70 -24.72 -3.24
CA LEU A 7 -9.80 -25.73 -3.83
C LEU A 7 -8.48 -25.87 -3.06
N ILE A 8 -7.91 -24.76 -2.58
CA ILE A 8 -6.66 -24.76 -1.80
C ILE A 8 -6.90 -25.30 -0.38
N LEU A 9 -8.03 -24.96 0.26
CA LEU A 9 -8.38 -25.53 1.56
C LEU A 9 -8.68 -27.04 1.43
N LEU A 10 -9.32 -27.49 0.34
CA LEU A 10 -9.53 -28.92 0.07
C LEU A 10 -8.22 -29.67 -0.19
N LEU A 11 -7.24 -29.06 -0.87
CA LEU A 11 -5.94 -29.67 -1.11
C LEU A 11 -5.14 -29.83 0.20
N ILE A 12 -5.21 -28.83 1.09
CA ILE A 12 -4.53 -28.86 2.40
C ILE A 12 -5.24 -29.81 3.37
N THR A 13 -6.57 -29.88 3.32
CA THR A 13 -7.35 -30.82 4.15
C THR A 13 -7.19 -32.26 3.66
N ALA A 14 -7.11 -32.49 2.34
CA ALA A 14 -6.82 -33.82 1.77
C ALA A 14 -5.39 -34.30 2.06
N LEU A 15 -4.43 -33.37 2.23
CA LEU A 15 -3.06 -33.69 2.67
C LEU A 15 -2.99 -34.05 4.18
N LEU A 16 -3.94 -33.56 4.99
CA LEU A 16 -3.99 -33.80 6.43
C LEU A 16 -4.79 -35.06 6.83
N PHE A 17 -5.62 -35.61 5.92
CA PHE A 17 -6.41 -36.82 6.18
C PHE A 17 -5.87 -38.11 5.54
N SER A 18 -4.75 -38.07 4.82
CA SER A 18 -4.13 -39.29 4.25
C SER A 18 -3.23 -40.09 5.20
N VAL A 19 -3.09 -39.65 6.46
CA VAL A 19 -2.45 -40.40 7.55
C VAL A 19 -3.48 -40.85 8.59
N SER A 20 -4.40 -41.73 8.20
CA SER A 20 -5.17 -42.59 9.11
C SER A 20 -5.85 -43.71 8.33
N SER A 21 -5.10 -44.77 8.02
CA SER A 21 -5.69 -46.07 7.74
C SER A 21 -4.97 -47.12 8.58
N CYS A 22 -5.37 -47.19 9.85
CA CYS A 22 -5.16 -48.37 10.66
C CYS A 22 -6.07 -49.49 10.13
N LYS A 23 -5.50 -50.47 9.44
CA LYS A 23 -6.09 -51.82 9.36
C LYS A 23 -5.38 -52.71 10.39
N LYS A 24 -6.18 -53.44 11.15
CA LYS A 24 -5.76 -54.32 12.23
C LYS A 24 -5.29 -55.68 11.68
N GLU A 25 -4.09 -56.07 12.12
CA GLU A 25 -3.56 -57.41 12.41
C GLU A 25 -3.74 -58.58 11.42
N THR A 26 -2.61 -59.04 10.88
CA THR A 26 -2.13 -60.44 11.05
C THR A 26 -0.61 -60.41 11.10
N GLY A 27 -0.03 -61.01 12.14
CA GLY A 27 1.32 -60.72 12.62
C GLY A 27 2.46 -61.26 11.78
N GLU A 28 3.46 -60.41 11.59
CA GLU A 28 4.87 -60.78 11.49
C GLU A 28 5.65 -59.77 12.36
N LEU A 29 6.68 -60.25 13.06
CA LEU A 29 7.60 -59.41 13.83
C LEU A 29 8.26 -58.40 12.88
N HIS A 30 7.72 -57.19 12.80
CA HIS A 30 8.41 -56.07 12.16
C HIS A 30 9.48 -55.53 13.11
N GLU A 31 10.73 -55.50 12.62
CA GLU A 31 11.74 -54.55 13.11
C GLU A 31 11.08 -53.17 13.26
N PRO A 32 11.45 -52.37 14.27
CA PRO A 32 10.88 -51.03 14.43
C PRO A 32 11.10 -50.26 13.12
N GLU A 33 10.00 -49.98 12.41
CA GLU A 33 10.04 -49.15 11.22
C GLU A 33 10.65 -47.80 11.61
N ASP A 34 11.76 -47.46 10.97
CA ASP A 34 12.39 -46.16 11.12
C ASP A 34 11.39 -45.12 10.55
N THR A 35 10.60 -44.52 11.43
CA THR A 35 9.55 -43.54 11.09
C THR A 35 10.14 -42.24 10.51
N ALA A 36 11.46 -42.13 10.44
CA ALA A 36 12.14 -40.99 9.87
C ALA A 36 11.92 -40.92 8.35
N THR A 37 11.09 -39.97 7.93
CA THR A 37 10.87 -39.61 6.53
C THR A 37 11.80 -38.48 6.07
N VAL A 38 12.05 -38.48 4.76
CA VAL A 38 12.67 -37.37 4.03
C VAL A 38 11.77 -36.98 2.88
N THR A 39 11.70 -35.69 2.57
CA THR A 39 11.01 -35.17 1.39
C THR A 39 11.94 -34.26 0.59
N LEU A 40 11.81 -34.33 -0.74
CA LEU A 40 12.52 -33.45 -1.67
C LEU A 40 11.59 -32.31 -2.05
N ASP A 41 12.11 -31.09 -2.13
CA ASP A 41 11.37 -29.94 -2.66
C ASP A 41 11.03 -30.09 -4.16
N LYS A 42 11.84 -30.85 -4.89
CA LYS A 42 11.60 -31.25 -6.28
C LYS A 42 12.01 -32.69 -6.55
N THR A 43 11.15 -33.39 -7.29
CA THR A 43 11.39 -34.77 -7.75
C THR A 43 11.96 -34.82 -9.17
N THR A 44 12.01 -33.68 -9.86
CA THR A 44 12.67 -33.52 -11.16
C THR A 44 13.61 -32.32 -11.06
N ALA A 45 14.85 -32.49 -11.48
CA ALA A 45 15.87 -31.45 -11.45
C ALA A 45 16.79 -31.54 -12.67
N VAL A 46 17.48 -30.46 -13.01
CA VAL A 46 18.51 -30.42 -14.04
C VAL A 46 19.85 -30.00 -13.41
N PRO A 47 20.99 -30.24 -14.08
CA PRO A 47 22.29 -29.80 -13.56
C PRO A 47 22.29 -28.31 -13.19
N GLY A 48 22.88 -28.02 -12.02
CA GLY A 48 22.92 -26.69 -11.41
C GLY A 48 21.74 -26.38 -10.48
N ASP A 49 20.68 -27.18 -10.50
CA ASP A 49 19.59 -27.03 -9.55
C ASP A 49 20.04 -27.34 -8.12
N VAL A 50 19.55 -26.57 -7.15
CA VAL A 50 19.66 -26.92 -5.74
C VAL A 50 18.42 -27.67 -5.29
N VAL A 51 18.58 -28.91 -4.87
CA VAL A 51 17.51 -29.74 -4.30
C VAL A 51 17.58 -29.61 -2.78
N LEU A 52 16.48 -29.21 -2.15
CA LEU A 52 16.32 -29.15 -0.70
C LEU A 52 15.69 -30.44 -0.18
N LEU A 53 16.28 -30.96 0.88
CA LEU A 53 15.88 -32.16 1.60
C LEU A 53 15.30 -31.70 2.94
N THR A 54 14.05 -32.06 3.23
CA THR A 54 13.41 -31.85 4.53
C THR A 54 13.32 -33.17 5.27
N PHE A 55 13.80 -33.18 6.50
CA PHE A 55 13.92 -34.36 7.35
C PHE A 55 12.91 -34.26 8.50
N SER A 56 12.24 -35.36 8.82
CA SER A 56 11.34 -35.44 9.99
C SER A 56 12.08 -35.53 11.33
N LYS A 57 13.38 -35.84 11.32
CA LYS A 57 14.25 -35.87 12.48
C LYS A 57 15.31 -34.77 12.42
N THR A 58 15.81 -34.37 13.58
CA THR A 58 16.95 -33.46 13.68
C THR A 58 18.21 -34.14 13.12
N LEU A 59 18.89 -33.42 12.23
CA LEU A 59 20.17 -33.78 11.66
C LEU A 59 21.29 -33.57 12.68
N GLU A 60 22.33 -34.39 12.58
CA GLU A 60 23.55 -34.19 13.36
C GLU A 60 24.15 -32.81 13.08
N ASN A 61 24.82 -32.25 14.10
CA ASN A 61 25.44 -30.92 14.02
C ASN A 61 26.75 -30.94 13.20
N LYS A 62 26.67 -31.32 11.92
CA LYS A 62 27.77 -31.40 10.95
C LYS A 62 27.49 -30.46 9.77
N PRO A 63 28.52 -29.83 9.16
CA PRO A 63 28.32 -28.92 8.02
C PRO A 63 27.83 -29.61 6.74
N GLY A 64 28.09 -30.91 6.57
CA GLY A 64 27.60 -31.67 5.43
C GLY A 64 27.98 -33.15 5.44
N TRP A 65 27.43 -33.89 4.48
CA TRP A 65 27.58 -35.32 4.29
C TRP A 65 27.89 -35.64 2.83
N GLU A 66 28.70 -36.66 2.59
CA GLU A 66 28.83 -37.25 1.25
C GLU A 66 27.71 -38.27 1.07
N VAL A 67 26.94 -38.12 0.00
CA VAL A 67 25.88 -39.05 -0.41
C VAL A 67 26.09 -39.44 -1.87
N THR A 68 25.28 -40.36 -2.40
CA THR A 68 25.37 -40.73 -3.82
C THR A 68 24.07 -40.44 -4.57
N LEU A 69 24.21 -39.86 -5.76
CA LEU A 69 23.13 -39.61 -6.70
C LEU A 69 23.43 -40.38 -7.99
N GLY A 70 22.69 -41.45 -8.26
CA GLY A 70 22.95 -42.32 -9.41
C GLY A 70 24.36 -42.91 -9.40
N GLY A 71 24.89 -43.24 -8.22
CA GLY A 71 26.24 -43.73 -8.02
C GLY A 71 27.34 -42.65 -8.06
N ARG A 72 27.01 -41.39 -8.38
CA ARG A 72 27.96 -40.28 -8.32
C ARG A 72 27.96 -39.66 -6.92
N LYS A 73 29.14 -39.45 -6.35
CA LYS A 73 29.27 -38.73 -5.08
C LYS A 73 28.78 -37.29 -5.23
N VAL A 74 27.92 -36.86 -4.32
CA VAL A 74 27.46 -35.46 -4.19
C VAL A 74 27.53 -35.07 -2.72
N VAL A 75 27.80 -33.80 -2.45
CA VAL A 75 27.88 -33.30 -1.08
C VAL A 75 26.58 -32.61 -0.71
N VAL A 76 25.95 -33.10 0.36
CA VAL A 76 24.75 -32.52 0.96
C VAL A 76 25.19 -31.62 2.10
N GLY A 77 24.94 -30.33 1.98
CA GLY A 77 25.22 -29.34 3.01
C GLY A 77 24.03 -29.15 3.94
N ARG A 78 24.27 -29.00 5.25
CA ARG A 78 23.21 -28.75 6.24
C ARG A 78 22.66 -27.31 6.15
N VAL A 79 21.36 -27.19 5.92
CA VAL A 79 20.67 -25.90 5.87
C VAL A 79 20.16 -25.51 7.26
N SER A 80 19.45 -26.41 7.95
CA SER A 80 18.91 -26.20 9.29
C SER A 80 19.00 -27.49 10.12
N ASP A 81 18.38 -27.52 11.29
CA ASP A 81 18.29 -28.75 12.11
C ASP A 81 17.53 -29.86 11.40
N THR A 82 16.64 -29.53 10.46
CA THR A 82 15.79 -30.50 9.76
C THR A 82 15.85 -30.35 8.25
N GLU A 83 16.81 -29.59 7.72
CA GLU A 83 16.94 -29.36 6.29
C GLU A 83 18.40 -29.46 5.84
N ALA A 84 18.59 -29.96 4.63
CA ALA A 84 19.87 -29.98 3.95
C ALA A 84 19.65 -29.73 2.45
N GLY A 85 20.71 -29.44 1.70
CA GLY A 85 20.61 -29.23 0.27
C GLY A 85 21.88 -29.62 -0.48
N PHE A 86 21.73 -29.95 -1.76
CA PHE A 86 22.84 -30.25 -2.64
C PHE A 86 22.61 -29.65 -4.03
N ILE A 87 23.70 -29.43 -4.76
CA ILE A 87 23.66 -29.00 -6.16
C ILE A 87 23.66 -30.25 -7.04
N VAL A 88 22.73 -30.33 -7.99
CA VAL A 88 22.66 -31.42 -8.97
C VAL A 88 23.85 -31.30 -9.92
N PRO A 89 24.76 -32.29 -9.96
CA PRO A 89 25.90 -32.26 -10.87
C PRO A 89 25.46 -32.51 -12.31
N GLU A 90 26.35 -32.26 -13.26
CA GLU A 90 26.15 -32.71 -14.64
C GLU A 90 26.09 -34.24 -14.70
N MET A 91 24.98 -34.79 -15.19
CA MET A 91 24.79 -36.23 -15.34
C MET A 91 23.69 -36.53 -16.36
N PRO A 92 23.68 -37.73 -16.97
CA PRO A 92 22.68 -38.08 -17.98
C PRO A 92 21.24 -37.91 -17.50
N SER A 93 20.35 -37.46 -18.41
CA SER A 93 18.92 -37.38 -18.14
C SER A 93 18.33 -38.77 -17.87
N GLY A 94 17.39 -38.87 -16.93
CA GLY A 94 16.72 -40.13 -16.59
C GLY A 94 16.39 -40.25 -15.11
N ALA A 95 15.68 -41.32 -14.75
CA ALA A 95 15.43 -41.63 -13.35
C ALA A 95 16.73 -42.02 -12.66
N THR A 96 16.95 -41.49 -11.46
CA THR A 96 18.12 -41.75 -10.63
C THR A 96 17.71 -41.91 -9.17
N SER A 97 18.60 -42.51 -8.39
CA SER A 97 18.40 -42.79 -6.97
C SER A 97 19.35 -41.94 -6.14
N LEU A 98 18.81 -41.23 -5.15
CA LEU A 98 19.55 -40.49 -4.14
C LEU A 98 19.64 -41.35 -2.88
N ASP A 99 20.83 -41.88 -2.60
CA ASP A 99 21.12 -42.68 -1.43
C ASP A 99 21.55 -41.79 -0.25
N LEU A 100 20.70 -41.73 0.78
CA LEU A 100 20.92 -40.95 2.00
C LEU A 100 21.32 -41.81 3.20
N SER A 101 21.86 -43.02 2.96
CA SER A 101 22.34 -43.92 4.01
C SER A 101 23.36 -43.26 4.95
N ALA A 102 24.19 -42.35 4.44
CA ALA A 102 25.13 -41.55 5.22
C ALA A 102 24.47 -40.59 6.24
N LEU A 103 23.17 -40.31 6.10
CA LEU A 103 22.36 -39.55 7.06
C LEU A 103 21.45 -40.48 7.91
N GLY A 104 21.67 -41.79 7.82
CA GLY A 104 20.90 -42.80 8.54
C GLY A 104 19.50 -43.00 7.97
N PHE A 105 19.31 -42.88 6.65
CA PHE A 105 18.05 -43.21 5.97
C PHE A 105 18.26 -44.41 5.06
N LYS A 106 17.58 -45.52 5.35
CA LYS A 106 17.71 -46.78 4.59
C LYS A 106 17.05 -46.73 3.21
N LYS A 107 16.02 -45.90 3.04
CA LYS A 107 15.26 -45.79 1.79
C LYS A 107 15.83 -44.69 0.90
N ALA A 108 16.36 -45.09 -0.25
CA ALA A 108 16.81 -44.15 -1.27
C ALA A 108 15.62 -43.38 -1.86
N GLN A 109 15.86 -42.11 -2.21
CA GLN A 109 14.85 -41.22 -2.76
C GLN A 109 14.94 -41.21 -4.28
N SER A 110 13.79 -41.19 -4.95
CA SER A 110 13.75 -41.08 -6.41
C SER A 110 13.91 -39.62 -6.83
N LEU A 111 14.83 -39.35 -7.75
CA LEU A 111 14.98 -38.07 -8.42
C LEU A 111 15.04 -38.31 -9.93
N THR A 112 14.39 -37.49 -10.74
CA THR A 112 14.52 -37.55 -12.20
C THR A 112 15.39 -36.41 -12.69
N ILE A 113 16.44 -36.74 -13.43
CA ILE A 113 17.25 -35.75 -14.15
C ILE A 113 16.53 -35.39 -15.43
N GLY A 114 16.05 -34.15 -15.52
CA GLY A 114 15.35 -33.63 -16.68
C GLY A 114 16.26 -33.52 -17.91
N GLN A 115 15.64 -33.30 -19.08
CA GLN A 115 16.40 -32.97 -20.29
C GLN A 115 17.05 -31.59 -20.15
N TYR A 116 18.31 -31.47 -20.55
CA TYR A 116 19.04 -30.20 -20.51
C TYR A 116 20.03 -30.08 -21.67
N THR A 117 20.26 -28.86 -22.12
CA THR A 117 21.32 -28.56 -23.09
C THR A 117 22.66 -28.48 -22.36
N ALA A 118 23.62 -29.27 -22.80
CA ALA A 118 24.98 -29.25 -22.25
C ALA A 118 25.67 -27.90 -22.53
N ILE A 119 26.33 -27.36 -21.52
CA ILE A 119 27.07 -26.09 -21.64
C ILE A 119 28.41 -26.35 -22.33
N GLN A 120 28.60 -25.79 -23.52
CA GLN A 120 29.86 -25.90 -24.26
C GLN A 120 30.90 -24.86 -23.85
N ASP A 121 30.45 -23.66 -23.47
CA ASP A 121 31.31 -22.56 -23.03
C ASP A 121 30.85 -22.03 -21.65
N PRO A 122 31.46 -22.52 -20.55
CA PRO A 122 31.19 -22.02 -19.21
C PRO A 122 31.49 -20.53 -19.03
N ALA A 123 32.46 -19.98 -19.77
CA ALA A 123 32.88 -18.59 -19.62
C ALA A 123 31.82 -17.63 -20.17
N ALA A 124 31.20 -17.95 -21.29
CA ALA A 124 30.08 -17.17 -21.83
C ALA A 124 28.89 -17.12 -20.85
N VAL A 125 28.54 -18.26 -20.23
CA VAL A 125 27.45 -18.33 -19.24
C VAL A 125 27.78 -17.51 -17.99
N PHE A 126 29.03 -17.54 -17.53
CA PHE A 126 29.47 -16.72 -16.40
C PHE A 126 29.49 -15.22 -16.73
N ALA A 127 29.88 -14.83 -17.94
CA ALA A 127 29.86 -13.43 -18.38
C ALA A 127 28.42 -12.87 -18.46
N ASP A 128 27.47 -13.66 -18.95
CA ASP A 128 26.04 -13.31 -18.90
C ASP A 128 25.56 -13.12 -17.45
N PHE A 129 25.94 -14.03 -16.56
CA PHE A 129 25.62 -13.91 -15.14
C PHE A 129 26.18 -12.62 -14.52
N GLN A 130 27.43 -12.24 -14.82
CA GLN A 130 28.02 -10.98 -14.33
C GLN A 130 27.23 -9.75 -14.80
N THR A 131 26.70 -9.79 -16.03
CA THR A 131 25.85 -8.72 -16.58
C THR A 131 24.54 -8.63 -15.81
N ARG A 132 23.84 -9.77 -15.62
CA ARG A 132 22.60 -9.84 -14.82
C ARG A 132 22.82 -9.41 -13.36
N LEU A 133 23.95 -9.80 -12.77
CA LEU A 133 24.35 -9.38 -11.43
C LEU A 133 24.60 -7.86 -11.34
N THR A 134 25.23 -7.27 -12.35
CA THR A 134 25.46 -5.82 -12.39
C THR A 134 24.13 -5.06 -12.38
N THR A 135 23.13 -5.51 -13.15
CA THR A 135 21.78 -4.96 -13.11
C THR A 135 21.12 -5.14 -11.72
N ALA A 136 21.32 -6.29 -11.08
CA ALA A 136 20.80 -6.57 -9.75
C ALA A 136 21.42 -5.67 -8.66
N VAL A 137 22.72 -5.40 -8.75
CA VAL A 137 23.44 -4.49 -7.86
C VAL A 137 22.98 -3.05 -8.04
N ALA A 138 22.81 -2.58 -9.29
CA ALA A 138 22.28 -1.25 -9.58
C ALA A 138 20.86 -1.07 -9.02
N TYR A 139 20.01 -2.10 -9.15
CA TYR A 139 18.68 -2.10 -8.55
C TYR A 139 18.75 -2.03 -7.01
N THR A 140 19.63 -2.83 -6.38
CA THR A 140 19.84 -2.80 -4.92
C THR A 140 20.35 -1.43 -4.44
N GLU A 141 21.21 -0.78 -5.23
CA GLU A 141 21.67 0.58 -4.97
C GLU A 141 20.52 1.59 -5.00
N GLY A 142 19.58 1.45 -5.94
CA GLY A 142 18.33 2.24 -5.95
C GLY A 142 17.58 2.15 -4.62
N LEU A 143 17.43 0.93 -4.07
CA LEU A 143 16.74 0.68 -2.80
C LEU A 143 17.43 1.34 -1.57
N THR A 144 18.72 1.69 -1.67
CA THR A 144 19.44 2.43 -0.62
C THR A 144 19.21 3.94 -0.66
N ARG A 145 18.73 4.49 -1.79
CA ARG A 145 18.61 5.95 -2.00
C ARG A 145 17.19 6.48 -2.04
N THR A 146 16.25 5.73 -2.62
CA THR A 146 14.94 6.28 -3.03
C THR A 146 13.77 5.79 -2.19
N SER A 147 14.04 5.01 -1.14
CA SER A 147 12.98 4.42 -0.32
C SER A 147 12.71 5.18 0.98
N THR A 148 11.45 5.19 1.42
CA THR A 148 11.02 5.62 2.76
C THR A 148 11.83 4.96 3.87
N PHE A 149 12.19 3.69 3.68
CA PHE A 149 13.05 2.96 4.60
C PHE A 149 14.26 2.40 3.84
N PRO A 150 15.36 3.16 3.72
CA PRO A 150 16.47 2.79 2.85
C PRO A 150 17.17 1.53 3.37
N LEU A 151 17.60 0.67 2.45
CA LEU A 151 18.47 -0.45 2.82
C LEU A 151 19.81 0.06 3.38
N PRO A 152 20.39 -0.61 4.41
CA PRO A 152 21.68 -0.20 4.95
C PRO A 152 22.78 -0.22 3.88
N ALA A 153 23.51 0.90 3.76
CA ALA A 153 24.60 1.06 2.79
C ALA A 153 25.71 -0.01 2.97
N GLN A 154 25.89 -0.49 4.21
CA GLN A 154 26.84 -1.56 4.54
C GLN A 154 26.53 -2.88 3.80
N ASN A 155 25.26 -3.27 3.68
CA ASN A 155 24.90 -4.49 2.95
C ASN A 155 25.18 -4.35 1.45
N LEU A 156 24.96 -3.17 0.88
CA LEU A 156 25.31 -2.89 -0.51
C LEU A 156 26.83 -2.95 -0.74
N ALA A 157 27.62 -2.44 0.19
CA ALA A 157 29.08 -2.49 0.12
C ALA A 157 29.59 -3.94 0.10
N VAL A 158 29.05 -4.81 0.96
CA VAL A 158 29.39 -6.25 0.95
C VAL A 158 28.99 -6.90 -0.38
N LEU A 159 27.80 -6.59 -0.90
CA LEU A 159 27.34 -7.14 -2.19
C LEU A 159 28.26 -6.73 -3.35
N LYS A 160 28.69 -5.46 -3.38
CA LYS A 160 29.66 -4.96 -4.37
C LYS A 160 31.02 -5.63 -4.25
N ASN A 161 31.53 -5.83 -3.02
CA ASN A 161 32.79 -6.55 -2.81
C ASN A 161 32.71 -7.99 -3.30
N LEU A 162 31.61 -8.70 -3.00
CA LEU A 162 31.39 -10.06 -3.49
C LEU A 162 31.34 -10.08 -5.02
N GLN A 163 30.55 -9.21 -5.65
CA GLN A 163 30.47 -9.06 -7.10
C GLN A 163 31.86 -8.87 -7.72
N GLN A 164 32.66 -7.95 -7.18
CA GLN A 164 34.01 -7.63 -7.67
C GLN A 164 34.99 -8.79 -7.49
N SER A 165 34.79 -9.65 -6.49
CA SER A 165 35.69 -10.78 -6.20
C SER A 165 35.42 -12.00 -7.08
N LEU A 166 34.20 -12.13 -7.63
CA LEU A 166 33.80 -13.29 -8.43
C LEU A 166 34.68 -13.56 -9.67
N PRO A 167 35.11 -12.55 -10.47
CA PRO A 167 36.00 -12.80 -11.61
C PRO A 167 37.34 -13.44 -11.22
N ALA A 168 37.93 -13.01 -10.10
CA ALA A 168 39.18 -13.60 -9.59
C ALA A 168 38.97 -15.03 -9.10
N MET A 169 37.87 -15.29 -8.37
CA MET A 169 37.47 -16.64 -7.96
C MET A 169 37.23 -17.55 -9.17
N TYR A 170 36.60 -17.03 -10.23
CA TYR A 170 36.36 -17.78 -11.45
C TYR A 170 37.67 -18.09 -12.18
N ALA A 171 38.58 -17.13 -12.29
CA ALA A 171 39.88 -17.35 -12.93
C ALA A 171 40.67 -18.48 -12.23
N ALA A 172 40.67 -18.50 -10.90
CA ALA A 172 41.35 -19.50 -10.07
C ALA A 172 40.66 -20.87 -10.03
N ALA A 173 39.39 -20.98 -10.46
CA ALA A 173 38.64 -22.23 -10.41
C ALA A 173 39.11 -23.25 -11.47
N THR A 174 39.04 -24.52 -11.10
CA THR A 174 39.30 -25.65 -12.02
C THR A 174 38.25 -25.72 -13.13
N PRO A 175 38.52 -26.39 -14.26
CA PRO A 175 37.53 -26.57 -15.33
C PRO A 175 36.21 -27.21 -14.86
N ALA A 176 36.28 -28.20 -13.97
CA ALA A 176 35.09 -28.85 -13.41
C ALA A 176 34.26 -27.88 -12.56
N GLN A 177 34.90 -27.08 -11.71
CA GLN A 177 34.23 -26.06 -10.91
C GLN A 177 33.63 -24.95 -11.77
N LYS A 178 34.28 -24.56 -12.87
CA LYS A 178 33.75 -23.59 -13.84
C LYS A 178 32.48 -24.11 -14.50
N LEU A 179 32.47 -25.38 -14.92
CA LEU A 179 31.30 -26.00 -15.53
C LEU A 179 30.13 -26.15 -14.55
N GLU A 180 30.40 -26.62 -13.32
CA GLU A 180 29.39 -26.70 -12.26
C GLU A 180 28.83 -25.31 -11.90
N ALA A 181 29.70 -24.31 -11.77
CA ALA A 181 29.30 -22.93 -11.55
C ALA A 181 28.45 -22.39 -12.70
N ALA A 182 28.79 -22.70 -13.95
CA ALA A 182 28.01 -22.29 -15.13
C ALA A 182 26.59 -22.88 -15.10
N TYR A 183 26.45 -24.16 -14.77
CA TYR A 183 25.14 -24.78 -14.59
C TYR A 183 24.35 -24.11 -13.45
N LEU A 184 24.99 -23.82 -12.31
CA LEU A 184 24.38 -23.13 -11.18
C LEU A 184 23.90 -21.71 -11.55
N VAL A 185 24.76 -20.87 -12.12
CA VAL A 185 24.41 -19.48 -12.45
C VAL A 185 23.38 -19.35 -13.57
N ARG A 186 23.20 -20.41 -14.37
CA ARG A 186 22.11 -20.52 -15.34
C ARG A 186 20.75 -20.61 -14.66
N GLN A 187 20.67 -21.24 -13.48
CA GLN A 187 19.43 -21.35 -12.70
C GLN A 187 19.15 -20.14 -11.80
N LEU A 188 20.18 -19.35 -11.49
CA LEU A 188 20.02 -18.18 -10.63
C LEU A 188 19.38 -17.03 -11.39
N ALA A 189 18.25 -16.53 -10.89
CA ALA A 189 17.57 -15.35 -11.41
C ALA A 189 17.56 -14.20 -10.39
N PHE A 190 17.83 -12.99 -10.86
CA PHE A 190 17.79 -11.76 -10.08
C PHE A 190 16.54 -10.94 -10.42
N GLU A 191 15.37 -11.47 -10.08
CA GLU A 191 14.13 -10.73 -10.29
C GLU A 191 14.12 -9.44 -9.47
N GLN A 192 13.68 -8.35 -10.09
CA GLN A 192 13.45 -7.07 -9.42
C GLN A 192 12.02 -7.03 -8.87
N THR A 193 11.82 -6.33 -7.77
CA THR A 193 10.49 -6.11 -7.20
C THR A 193 10.17 -4.61 -7.23
N ASP A 194 9.04 -4.25 -7.81
CA ASP A 194 8.60 -2.86 -7.77
C ASP A 194 7.95 -2.55 -6.42
N PHE A 195 8.72 -1.91 -5.54
CA PHE A 195 8.24 -1.49 -4.24
C PHE A 195 7.28 -0.31 -4.27
N THR A 196 7.21 0.44 -5.38
CA THR A 196 6.31 1.59 -5.51
C THR A 196 4.84 1.15 -5.54
N THR A 197 4.57 0.00 -6.16
CA THR A 197 3.22 -0.61 -6.21
C THR A 197 2.68 -1.02 -4.84
N TYR A 198 3.55 -1.24 -3.85
CA TYR A 198 3.14 -1.51 -2.47
C TYR A 198 2.97 -0.23 -1.64
N GLY A 199 3.50 0.90 -2.12
CA GLY A 199 3.62 2.15 -1.37
C GLY A 199 2.58 3.23 -1.71
N GLU A 200 2.02 3.22 -2.91
CA GLU A 200 1.05 4.24 -3.33
C GLU A 200 -0.25 4.14 -2.52
N LYS A 201 -0.51 5.18 -1.72
CA LYS A 201 -1.85 5.44 -1.20
C LYS A 201 -2.72 5.78 -2.39
N THR A 202 -3.52 4.84 -2.89
CA THR A 202 -4.76 5.30 -3.50
C THR A 202 -5.61 5.88 -2.37
N ALA A 203 -6.40 6.92 -2.62
CA ALA A 203 -7.28 7.54 -1.61
C ALA A 203 -8.32 6.56 -1.01
N ASN A 204 -8.27 5.28 -1.39
CA ASN A 204 -9.24 4.23 -1.11
C ASN A 204 -8.67 3.04 -0.32
N ASP A 205 -7.36 2.99 -0.07
CA ASP A 205 -6.70 1.81 0.51
C ASP A 205 -6.80 1.79 2.04
N ASN A 206 -7.41 0.73 2.55
CA ASN A 206 -7.35 0.37 3.96
C ASN A 206 -5.87 0.07 4.32
N PRO A 207 -5.29 0.70 5.36
CA PRO A 207 -3.92 0.41 5.79
C PRO A 207 -3.66 -1.08 6.04
N ALA A 208 -4.68 -1.81 6.53
CA ALA A 208 -4.61 -3.26 6.72
C ALA A 208 -4.54 -4.06 5.40
N ASP A 209 -5.15 -3.57 4.32
CA ASP A 209 -5.08 -4.21 3.01
C ASP A 209 -3.66 -4.08 2.44
N LYS A 210 -3.00 -2.93 2.66
CA LYS A 210 -1.60 -2.70 2.28
C LYS A 210 -0.69 -3.73 2.95
N LEU A 211 -0.83 -3.91 4.27
CA LEU A 211 -0.08 -4.93 5.01
C LEU A 211 -0.32 -6.33 4.44
N SER A 212 -1.58 -6.68 4.18
CA SER A 212 -1.96 -7.99 3.63
C SER A 212 -1.38 -8.24 2.23
N LYS A 213 -1.37 -7.23 1.36
CA LYS A 213 -0.81 -7.30 0.00
C LYS A 213 0.71 -7.52 0.01
N MET A 214 1.43 -7.06 1.04
CA MET A 214 2.88 -7.23 1.16
C MET A 214 3.30 -8.61 1.68
N VAL A 215 2.40 -9.34 2.37
CA VAL A 215 2.76 -10.63 2.98
C VAL A 215 3.03 -11.73 1.95
N THR A 216 2.24 -11.83 0.87
CA THR A 216 2.50 -12.85 -0.17
C THR A 216 3.85 -12.65 -0.85
N PRO A 217 4.20 -11.44 -1.35
CA PRO A 217 5.54 -11.16 -1.85
C PRO A 217 6.64 -11.44 -0.82
N TYR A 218 6.42 -11.10 0.45
CA TYR A 218 7.38 -11.38 1.52
C TYR A 218 7.59 -12.89 1.74
N ALA A 219 6.53 -13.68 1.75
CA ALA A 219 6.60 -15.14 1.85
C ALA A 219 7.36 -15.73 0.65
N GLN A 220 7.08 -15.25 -0.57
CA GLN A 220 7.80 -15.68 -1.78
C GLN A 220 9.29 -15.31 -1.71
N ALA A 221 9.63 -14.10 -1.25
CA ALA A 221 11.01 -13.67 -1.08
C ALA A 221 11.75 -14.54 -0.05
N ARG A 222 11.08 -14.90 1.06
CA ARG A 222 11.61 -15.85 2.06
C ARG A 222 11.87 -17.24 1.48
N ILE A 223 10.96 -17.76 0.66
CA ILE A 223 11.16 -19.05 -0.01
C ILE A 223 12.39 -18.99 -0.93
N LYS A 224 12.53 -17.92 -1.74
CA LYS A 224 13.71 -17.73 -2.61
C LYS A 224 15.00 -17.61 -1.78
N LEU A 225 14.93 -16.91 -0.65
CA LEU A 225 16.05 -16.79 0.28
C LEU A 225 16.47 -18.16 0.82
N ALA A 226 15.54 -19.03 1.21
CA ALA A 226 15.83 -20.39 1.66
C ALA A 226 16.55 -21.22 0.59
N VAL A 227 16.12 -21.14 -0.67
CA VAL A 227 16.79 -21.82 -1.80
C VAL A 227 18.24 -21.32 -1.96
N THR A 228 18.49 -20.02 -1.86
CA THR A 228 19.85 -19.48 -1.96
C THR A 228 20.78 -19.88 -0.81
N ILE A 229 20.25 -20.18 0.38
CA ILE A 229 21.04 -20.78 1.47
C ILE A 229 21.54 -22.15 1.04
N GLY A 230 20.68 -22.97 0.45
CA GLY A 230 21.06 -24.30 -0.05
C GLY A 230 22.26 -24.25 -1.00
N VAL A 231 22.30 -23.25 -1.90
CA VAL A 231 23.45 -23.02 -2.80
C VAL A 231 24.74 -22.78 -2.02
N MET A 232 24.70 -21.85 -1.07
CA MET A 232 25.88 -21.43 -0.31
C MET A 232 26.41 -22.57 0.57
N VAL A 233 25.53 -23.28 1.27
CA VAL A 233 25.91 -24.41 2.13
C VAL A 233 26.47 -25.56 1.28
N ALA A 234 25.81 -25.93 0.18
CA ALA A 234 26.35 -26.94 -0.74
C ALA A 234 27.76 -26.54 -1.23
N GLY A 235 27.95 -25.25 -1.57
CA GLY A 235 29.24 -24.67 -1.92
C GLY A 235 30.33 -24.86 -0.86
N THR A 236 30.00 -24.63 0.42
CA THR A 236 30.97 -24.80 1.52
C THR A 236 31.39 -26.25 1.67
N ALA A 237 30.46 -27.18 1.40
CA ALA A 237 30.70 -28.60 1.55
C ALA A 237 31.52 -29.20 0.39
N VAL A 238 31.44 -28.61 -0.82
CA VAL A 238 32.30 -28.97 -1.97
C VAL A 238 33.64 -28.22 -2.00
N ALA A 239 33.95 -27.42 -0.97
CA ALA A 239 35.18 -26.62 -0.86
C ALA A 239 35.51 -25.78 -2.11
N SER A 240 34.49 -25.24 -2.79
CA SER A 240 34.66 -24.41 -4.00
C SER A 240 34.43 -22.93 -3.68
N PRO A 241 35.49 -22.10 -3.61
CA PRO A 241 35.34 -20.66 -3.34
C PRO A 241 34.41 -19.96 -4.33
N LEU A 242 34.42 -20.39 -5.59
CA LEU A 242 33.55 -19.83 -6.64
C LEU A 242 32.07 -20.11 -6.37
N ILE A 243 31.72 -21.36 -6.00
CA ILE A 243 30.32 -21.73 -5.71
C ILE A 243 29.83 -21.02 -4.45
N VAL A 244 30.66 -20.97 -3.39
CA VAL A 244 30.34 -20.21 -2.17
C VAL A 244 30.15 -18.72 -2.47
N GLY A 245 31.03 -18.14 -3.30
CA GLY A 245 30.93 -16.74 -3.73
C GLY A 245 29.64 -16.45 -4.48
N ILE A 246 29.30 -17.28 -5.48
CA ILE A 246 28.05 -17.17 -6.25
C ILE A 246 26.83 -17.29 -5.34
N GLY A 247 26.82 -18.30 -4.46
CA GLY A 247 25.76 -18.50 -3.48
C GLY A 247 25.60 -17.31 -2.53
N SER A 248 26.71 -16.76 -2.04
CA SER A 248 26.73 -15.60 -1.14
C SER A 248 26.18 -14.34 -1.80
N VAL A 249 26.52 -14.10 -3.07
CA VAL A 249 25.96 -12.98 -3.86
C VAL A 249 24.46 -13.14 -4.05
N ALA A 250 24.02 -14.31 -4.50
CA ALA A 250 22.61 -14.59 -4.73
C ALA A 250 21.80 -14.45 -3.44
N MET A 251 22.33 -14.98 -2.34
CA MET A 251 21.72 -14.90 -1.03
C MET A 251 21.67 -13.47 -0.50
N LEU A 252 22.76 -12.70 -0.59
CA LEU A 252 22.78 -11.32 -0.13
C LEU A 252 21.79 -10.44 -0.93
N TYR A 253 21.67 -10.67 -2.24
CA TYR A 253 20.65 -10.01 -3.05
C TYR A 253 19.23 -10.33 -2.55
N GLN A 254 18.90 -11.62 -2.37
CA GLN A 254 17.57 -12.02 -1.88
C GLN A 254 17.31 -11.56 -0.44
N LEU A 255 18.35 -11.58 0.42
CA LEU A 255 18.27 -11.08 1.78
C LEU A 255 17.96 -9.58 1.79
N ASN A 256 18.67 -8.78 0.99
CA ASN A 256 18.42 -7.34 0.88
C ASN A 256 16.98 -7.05 0.43
N LYS A 257 16.46 -7.77 -0.57
CA LYS A 257 15.05 -7.65 -0.96
C LYS A 257 14.09 -8.03 0.17
N THR A 258 14.38 -9.11 0.88
CA THR A 258 13.54 -9.63 1.97
C THR A 258 13.54 -8.67 3.17
N LEU A 259 14.71 -8.15 3.55
CA LEU A 259 14.86 -7.12 4.59
C LEU A 259 14.11 -5.85 4.21
N LYS A 260 14.17 -5.44 2.95
CA LYS A 260 13.44 -4.28 2.45
C LYS A 260 11.93 -4.45 2.60
N MET A 261 11.38 -5.61 2.19
CA MET A 261 9.97 -5.95 2.39
C MET A 261 9.60 -6.01 3.87
N GLN A 262 10.43 -6.65 4.68
CA GLN A 262 10.23 -6.78 6.11
C GLN A 262 10.15 -5.41 6.78
N ASP A 263 11.06 -4.48 6.45
CA ASP A 263 11.09 -3.17 7.06
C ASP A 263 9.88 -2.31 6.67
N GLU A 264 9.41 -2.41 5.42
CA GLU A 264 8.14 -1.80 4.99
C GLU A 264 6.94 -2.37 5.77
N ILE A 265 6.86 -3.70 5.91
CA ILE A 265 5.81 -4.38 6.67
C ILE A 265 5.83 -3.94 8.15
N LEU A 266 7.00 -3.99 8.78
CA LEU A 266 7.16 -3.74 10.20
C LEU A 266 6.97 -2.27 10.58
N ASN A 267 7.24 -1.32 9.68
CA ASN A 267 7.04 0.10 9.95
C ASN A 267 5.74 0.67 9.35
N THR A 268 4.94 -0.12 8.63
CA THR A 268 3.61 0.30 8.18
C THR A 268 2.61 0.27 9.34
N ALA A 269 2.06 1.43 9.69
CA ALA A 269 0.96 1.53 10.66
C ALA A 269 -0.35 1.04 10.02
N ALA A 270 -0.71 -0.21 10.29
CA ALA A 270 -1.82 -0.90 9.61
C ALA A 270 -2.80 -1.62 10.55
N ILE A 271 -2.43 -1.81 11.81
CA ILE A 271 -3.28 -2.47 12.82
C ILE A 271 -4.03 -1.38 13.58
N ALA A 272 -5.35 -1.27 13.42
CA ALA A 272 -6.12 -0.29 14.19
C ALA A 272 -6.11 -0.69 15.68
N ALA A 273 -5.66 0.22 16.54
CA ALA A 273 -5.57 0.02 17.99
C ALA A 273 -6.79 0.63 18.71
N SER A 274 -7.30 1.75 18.21
CA SER A 274 -8.52 2.38 18.71
C SER A 274 -9.13 3.29 17.66
N ILE A 275 -10.44 3.52 17.75
CA ILE A 275 -11.10 4.62 17.05
C ILE A 275 -10.88 5.87 17.91
N THR A 276 -10.23 6.88 17.35
CA THR A 276 -9.84 8.08 18.08
C THR A 276 -10.96 9.09 18.07
N ASP A 277 -11.49 9.45 16.90
CA ASP A 277 -12.46 10.52 16.76
C ASP A 277 -13.16 10.58 15.39
N TYR A 278 -13.81 11.70 15.07
CA TYR A 278 -14.35 12.00 13.74
C TYR A 278 -14.00 13.41 13.24
N SER A 279 -13.88 13.58 11.91
CA SER A 279 -13.58 14.87 11.26
C SER A 279 -14.82 15.79 11.18
N ASN A 280 -14.62 17.11 11.11
CA ASN A 280 -15.63 18.20 11.13
C ASN A 280 -16.07 18.71 12.52
N ARG A 281 -15.17 18.69 13.51
CA ARG A 281 -15.33 19.55 14.70
C ARG A 281 -15.21 21.02 14.29
N THR A 282 -16.15 21.86 14.73
CA THR A 282 -15.94 23.31 14.71
C THR A 282 -14.79 23.62 15.67
N THR A 283 -13.81 24.43 15.23
CA THR A 283 -12.62 24.80 16.02
C THR A 283 -12.95 25.55 17.32
N ASP A 284 -14.19 26.02 17.47
CA ASP A 284 -14.62 26.86 18.59
C ASP A 284 -15.45 26.11 19.64
N ALA A 285 -15.63 24.79 19.52
CA ALA A 285 -16.33 24.00 20.52
C ALA A 285 -15.36 23.09 21.29
N THR A 286 -15.27 23.31 22.60
CA THR A 286 -14.78 22.35 23.60
C THR A 286 -15.26 20.95 23.21
N ALA A 287 -14.37 20.10 22.69
CA ALA A 287 -14.68 18.74 22.18
C ALA A 287 -16.03 18.65 21.42
N GLY A 288 -16.18 19.39 20.32
CA GLY A 288 -17.44 19.56 19.58
C GLY A 288 -18.25 18.26 19.35
N LEU A 289 -19.42 18.21 19.97
CA LEU A 289 -20.43 17.16 19.91
C LEU A 289 -21.01 17.01 18.49
N LEU A 290 -21.30 15.78 18.05
CA LEU A 290 -21.83 15.53 16.70
C LEU A 290 -23.31 15.89 16.64
N THR A 291 -23.66 16.98 15.95
CA THR A 291 -25.05 17.37 15.75
C THR A 291 -25.64 16.73 14.48
N LEU A 292 -26.76 16.03 14.63
CA LEU A 292 -27.49 15.37 13.54
C LEU A 292 -28.93 15.91 13.47
N PRO A 293 -29.22 16.85 12.56
CA PRO A 293 -30.57 17.34 12.36
C PRO A 293 -31.49 16.27 11.75
N ASN A 294 -32.77 16.32 12.10
CA ASN A 294 -33.76 15.36 11.64
C ASN A 294 -33.80 15.27 10.12
N ASN A 295 -33.56 14.07 9.59
CA ASN A 295 -33.55 13.75 8.17
C ASN A 295 -32.56 14.58 7.32
N ILE A 296 -31.50 15.15 7.92
CA ILE A 296 -30.43 15.85 7.18
C ILE A 296 -29.16 15.01 7.14
N ALA A 297 -28.60 14.82 5.95
CA ALA A 297 -27.34 14.11 5.77
C ALA A 297 -26.17 14.89 6.38
N LYS A 298 -25.42 14.26 7.28
CA LYS A 298 -24.13 14.75 7.76
C LYS A 298 -23.01 13.85 7.26
N ILE A 299 -22.03 14.46 6.60
CA ILE A 299 -20.82 13.76 6.14
C ILE A 299 -19.75 13.87 7.23
N THR A 300 -19.16 12.73 7.57
CA THR A 300 -18.10 12.60 8.57
C THR A 300 -17.00 11.65 8.09
N ARG A 301 -15.79 11.77 8.65
CA ARG A 301 -14.73 10.75 8.54
C ARG A 301 -14.46 10.22 9.93
N ILE A 302 -14.16 8.94 10.04
CA ILE A 302 -13.78 8.34 11.32
C ILE A 302 -12.26 8.18 11.36
N GLU A 303 -11.66 8.79 12.38
CA GLU A 303 -10.23 8.72 12.68
C GLU A 303 -9.95 7.56 13.63
N ALA A 304 -8.86 6.86 13.38
CA ALA A 304 -8.37 5.80 14.24
C ALA A 304 -6.86 5.90 14.42
N THR A 305 -6.41 5.52 15.61
CA THR A 305 -5.00 5.30 15.89
C THR A 305 -4.65 3.92 15.36
N TYR A 306 -3.85 3.91 14.30
CA TYR A 306 -3.19 2.71 13.79
C TYR A 306 -1.82 2.57 14.44
N ARG A 307 -1.37 1.32 14.56
CA ARG A 307 -0.04 0.98 15.05
C ARG A 307 0.70 0.05 14.09
N THR A 308 2.01 0.05 14.22
CA THR A 308 2.88 -0.91 13.55
C THR A 308 2.82 -2.29 14.22
N VAL A 309 3.38 -3.29 13.53
CA VAL A 309 3.64 -4.62 14.12
C VAL A 309 4.69 -4.47 15.22
N GLN A 310 4.53 -5.21 16.32
CA GLN A 310 5.46 -5.25 17.45
C GLN A 310 5.71 -6.70 17.90
N VAL A 311 6.78 -6.92 18.68
CA VAL A 311 7.16 -8.26 19.18
C VAL A 311 6.01 -8.94 19.95
N GLY A 312 5.22 -8.17 20.70
CA GLY A 312 4.06 -8.69 21.45
C GLY A 312 2.95 -9.29 20.58
N ASP A 313 2.95 -9.05 19.25
CA ASP A 313 1.98 -9.66 18.35
C ASP A 313 2.24 -11.16 18.09
N ALA A 314 3.34 -11.72 18.60
CA ALA A 314 3.69 -13.13 18.47
C ALA A 314 2.72 -14.08 19.19
N SER A 315 1.96 -13.58 20.18
CA SER A 315 0.86 -14.31 20.82
C SER A 315 -0.52 -13.92 20.27
N GLY A 316 -0.55 -13.11 19.20
CA GLY A 316 -1.76 -12.56 18.61
C GLY A 316 -2.40 -13.49 17.57
N PRO A 317 -3.13 -12.93 16.60
CA PRO A 317 -3.74 -13.68 15.50
C PRO A 317 -2.72 -14.43 14.65
N ALA A 318 -3.11 -15.60 14.12
CA ALA A 318 -2.22 -16.50 13.37
C ALA A 318 -1.42 -15.82 12.25
N PHE A 319 -2.01 -14.84 11.57
CA PHE A 319 -1.34 -14.05 10.55
C PHE A 319 -0.12 -13.28 11.09
N LEU A 320 -0.26 -12.59 12.23
CA LEU A 320 0.84 -11.83 12.84
C LEU A 320 1.90 -12.77 13.43
N GLN A 321 1.47 -13.90 13.99
CA GLN A 321 2.41 -14.94 14.45
C GLN A 321 3.27 -15.47 13.31
N GLN A 322 2.66 -15.80 12.17
CA GLN A 322 3.38 -16.28 10.98
C GLN A 322 4.33 -15.23 10.40
N LEU A 323 3.91 -13.95 10.43
CA LEU A 323 4.76 -12.86 10.00
C LEU A 323 6.01 -12.75 10.88
N LEU A 324 5.84 -12.74 12.20
CA LEU A 324 6.96 -12.63 13.16
C LEU A 324 7.86 -13.87 13.15
N LYS A 325 7.30 -15.07 12.99
CA LYS A 325 8.09 -16.27 12.73
C LYS A 325 8.98 -16.10 11.50
N GLY A 326 8.45 -15.45 10.46
CA GLY A 326 9.25 -15.10 9.28
C GLY A 326 10.39 -14.14 9.56
N VAL A 327 10.18 -13.15 10.42
CA VAL A 327 11.24 -12.22 10.85
C VAL A 327 12.36 -12.99 11.55
N ASP A 328 12.02 -13.95 12.42
CA ASP A 328 13.01 -14.77 13.13
C ASP A 328 13.78 -15.71 12.18
N GLU A 329 13.10 -16.28 11.18
CA GLU A 329 13.77 -17.03 10.13
C GLU A 329 14.77 -16.16 9.38
N VAL A 330 14.38 -14.96 8.92
CA VAL A 330 15.29 -14.04 8.22
C VAL A 330 16.47 -13.62 9.12
N LYS A 331 16.27 -13.47 10.44
CA LYS A 331 17.35 -13.23 11.40
C LYS A 331 18.37 -14.37 11.43
N SER A 332 17.90 -15.61 11.48
CA SER A 332 18.76 -16.80 11.41
C SER A 332 19.52 -16.87 10.09
N VAL A 333 18.86 -16.52 8.99
CA VAL A 333 19.47 -16.46 7.66
C VAL A 333 20.55 -15.39 7.59
N HIS A 334 20.29 -14.20 8.13
CA HIS A 334 21.25 -13.10 8.21
C HIS A 334 22.52 -13.52 8.94
N ALA A 335 22.39 -14.20 10.09
CA ALA A 335 23.53 -14.70 10.86
C ALA A 335 24.35 -15.74 10.07
N ARG A 336 23.69 -16.65 9.35
CA ARG A 336 24.35 -17.63 8.48
C ARG A 336 25.12 -16.98 7.33
N LEU A 337 24.56 -15.95 6.71
CA LEU A 337 25.26 -15.20 5.66
C LEU A 337 26.49 -14.47 6.20
N GLN A 338 26.38 -13.84 7.39
CA GLN A 338 27.55 -13.22 8.02
C GLN A 338 28.67 -14.24 8.23
N ALA A 339 28.34 -15.40 8.79
CA ALA A 339 29.32 -16.47 8.98
C ALA A 339 29.95 -16.94 7.65
N ALA A 340 29.17 -17.03 6.57
CA ALA A 340 29.69 -17.35 5.25
C ALA A 340 30.63 -16.27 4.70
N ILE A 341 30.28 -14.99 4.87
CA ILE A 341 31.14 -13.86 4.49
C ILE A 341 32.46 -13.93 5.28
N ASP A 342 32.40 -14.25 6.57
CA ASP A 342 33.59 -14.39 7.42
C ASP A 342 34.49 -15.55 6.96
N GLN A 343 33.93 -16.63 6.43
CA GLN A 343 34.69 -17.75 5.85
C GLN A 343 35.41 -17.35 4.56
N ILE A 344 34.77 -16.54 3.72
CA ILE A 344 35.32 -16.13 2.42
C ILE A 344 36.10 -14.82 2.48
N LYS A 345 36.21 -14.18 3.65
CA LYS A 345 36.80 -12.84 3.80
C LYS A 345 38.19 -12.70 3.20
N GLN A 346 39.00 -13.76 3.26
CA GLN A 346 40.36 -13.80 2.69
C GLN A 346 40.38 -13.72 1.16
N TRP A 347 39.26 -14.02 0.52
CA TRP A 347 39.09 -13.97 -0.94
C TRP A 347 38.35 -12.71 -1.40
N LEU A 348 37.94 -11.83 -0.47
CA LEU A 348 37.23 -10.60 -0.80
C LEU A 348 38.24 -9.48 -1.13
N LEU A 349 38.02 -8.80 -2.25
CA LEU A 349 38.87 -7.70 -2.72
C LEU A 349 38.65 -6.37 -1.98
N GLY A 350 37.83 -6.33 -0.92
CA GLY A 350 37.45 -5.10 -0.24
C GLY A 350 37.36 -5.23 1.28
N SER A 351 37.32 -4.08 1.96
CA SER A 351 37.36 -4.00 3.44
C SER A 351 35.99 -4.24 4.10
N ALA A 352 34.88 -4.10 3.37
CA ALA A 352 33.55 -4.36 3.91
C ALA A 352 33.24 -5.87 3.87
N THR A 353 33.22 -6.47 5.07
CA THR A 353 33.02 -7.91 5.31
C THR A 353 31.93 -8.18 6.35
N ASN A 354 31.39 -7.13 6.95
CA ASN A 354 30.30 -7.23 7.92
C ASN A 354 29.02 -6.70 7.30
N LEU A 355 27.93 -7.44 7.45
CA LEU A 355 26.57 -6.97 7.23
C LEU A 355 26.18 -5.98 8.32
N ALA A 356 25.21 -5.12 8.03
CA ALA A 356 24.59 -4.30 9.05
C ALA A 356 23.93 -5.19 10.12
N PRO A 357 23.83 -4.73 11.38
CA PRO A 357 23.07 -5.45 12.40
C PRO A 357 21.63 -5.71 11.93
N PHE A 358 21.13 -6.93 12.16
CA PHE A 358 19.75 -7.27 11.83
C PHE A 358 18.78 -6.46 12.69
N VAL A 359 17.82 -5.79 12.05
CA VAL A 359 16.73 -5.06 12.70
C VAL A 359 15.42 -5.84 12.52
N GLY A 360 14.87 -6.33 13.63
CA GLY A 360 13.60 -7.05 13.67
C GLY A 360 12.42 -6.17 14.08
N ALA A 361 11.32 -6.81 14.47
CA ALA A 361 10.17 -6.10 15.04
C ALA A 361 10.55 -5.35 16.31
N LYS A 362 9.98 -4.16 16.50
CA LYS A 362 10.22 -3.31 17.68
C LYS A 362 9.44 -3.83 18.88
N THR A 363 9.97 -3.61 20.09
CA THR A 363 9.29 -3.96 21.35
C THR A 363 8.04 -3.11 21.58
N GLN A 364 8.07 -1.84 21.16
CA GLN A 364 6.95 -0.92 21.20
C GLN A 364 6.53 -0.53 19.78
N ALA A 365 5.23 -0.60 19.52
CA ALA A 365 4.67 -0.15 18.24
C ALA A 365 4.74 1.39 18.10
N ALA A 366 5.05 1.87 16.90
CA ALA A 366 4.81 3.26 16.55
C ALA A 366 3.35 3.44 16.14
N THR A 367 2.79 4.62 16.39
CA THR A 367 1.38 4.92 16.11
C THR A 367 1.21 6.07 15.12
N ALA A 368 0.14 6.03 14.34
CA ALA A 368 -0.28 7.11 13.45
C ALA A 368 -1.81 7.22 13.42
N THR A 369 -2.33 8.44 13.36
CA THR A 369 -3.77 8.68 13.16
C THR A 369 -4.08 8.65 11.66
N LEU A 370 -4.99 7.77 11.25
CA LEU A 370 -5.44 7.64 9.87
C LEU A 370 -6.97 7.51 9.83
N TYR A 371 -7.58 7.79 8.68
CA TYR A 371 -9.02 7.58 8.50
C TYR A 371 -9.32 6.11 8.19
N ILE A 372 -10.38 5.59 8.79
CA ILE A 372 -10.93 4.28 8.43
C ILE A 372 -11.79 4.44 7.16
N PRO A 373 -11.60 3.61 6.12
CA PRO A 373 -12.50 3.62 4.97
C PRO A 373 -13.94 3.36 5.38
N ALA A 374 -14.88 4.20 4.93
CA ALA A 374 -16.25 4.20 5.43
C ALA A 374 -16.95 2.84 5.24
N ARG A 375 -16.64 2.15 4.15
CA ARG A 375 -17.18 0.82 3.81
C ARG A 375 -16.83 -0.29 4.85
N LEU A 376 -15.82 -0.07 5.68
CA LEU A 376 -15.36 -1.03 6.69
C LEU A 376 -15.89 -0.71 8.09
N LEU A 377 -16.59 0.42 8.23
CA LEU A 377 -17.22 0.82 9.48
C LEU A 377 -18.61 0.19 9.61
N ARG A 378 -18.97 -0.18 10.83
CA ARG A 378 -20.34 -0.52 11.19
C ARG A 378 -20.82 0.49 12.21
N VAL A 379 -22.01 1.03 11.97
CA VAL A 379 -22.73 1.86 12.95
C VAL A 379 -23.76 0.96 13.61
N GLY A 380 -23.68 0.87 14.94
CA GLY A 380 -24.42 -0.07 15.75
C GLY A 380 -25.36 0.61 16.74
N SER A 381 -25.51 -0.04 17.90
CA SER A 381 -26.48 0.28 18.95
C SER A 381 -26.61 1.79 19.21
N VAL A 382 -27.84 2.29 19.13
CA VAL A 382 -28.23 3.66 19.49
C VAL A 382 -28.85 3.65 20.88
N SER A 383 -28.41 4.53 21.78
CA SER A 383 -28.84 4.51 23.19
C SER A 383 -30.28 4.96 23.41
N ASN A 384 -30.85 5.71 22.46
CA ASN A 384 -32.23 6.18 22.51
C ASN A 384 -33.04 5.51 21.40
N GLN A 385 -33.97 4.63 21.77
CA GLN A 385 -34.80 3.87 20.84
C GLN A 385 -35.78 4.73 20.03
N ALA A 386 -36.01 5.99 20.44
CA ALA A 386 -36.82 6.94 19.67
C ALA A 386 -36.03 7.58 18.50
N ILE A 387 -34.73 7.35 18.40
CA ILE A 387 -33.86 7.89 17.36
C ILE A 387 -33.36 6.74 16.47
N ASP A 388 -33.79 6.73 15.22
CA ASP A 388 -33.24 5.84 14.20
C ASP A 388 -32.05 6.53 13.53
N LEU A 389 -30.89 5.85 13.51
CA LEU A 389 -29.68 6.34 12.85
C LEU A 389 -29.41 5.49 11.62
N SER A 390 -29.43 6.10 10.44
CA SER A 390 -28.95 5.47 9.22
C SER A 390 -27.54 5.93 8.89
N ALA A 391 -26.73 4.98 8.44
CA ALA A 391 -25.36 5.21 8.02
C ALA A 391 -25.20 4.64 6.61
N THR A 392 -24.71 5.46 5.69
CA THR A 392 -24.43 5.06 4.31
C THR A 392 -22.96 5.30 4.01
N ALA A 393 -22.28 4.25 3.56
CA ALA A 393 -20.90 4.30 3.13
C ALA A 393 -20.82 4.14 1.61
N PRO A 394 -20.01 4.96 0.91
CA PRO A 394 -19.70 4.74 -0.50
C PRO A 394 -18.88 3.45 -0.68
N ALA A 395 -18.90 2.91 -1.90
CA ALA A 395 -18.08 1.75 -2.25
C ALA A 395 -16.57 2.03 -2.13
N THR A 396 -16.16 3.31 -2.22
CA THR A 396 -14.78 3.78 -2.14
C THR A 396 -14.69 5.06 -1.30
N GLY A 397 -13.56 5.32 -0.65
CA GLY A 397 -13.31 6.50 0.17
C GLY A 397 -13.54 6.35 1.68
N ASP A 398 -13.38 7.47 2.39
CA ASP A 398 -13.37 7.60 3.86
C ASP A 398 -14.59 8.36 4.44
N LEU A 399 -15.50 8.81 3.57
CA LEU A 399 -16.65 9.62 3.93
C LEU A 399 -17.85 8.74 4.33
N LEU A 400 -18.25 8.79 5.60
CA LEU A 400 -19.45 8.18 6.13
C LEU A 400 -20.59 9.21 6.14
N THR A 401 -21.75 8.87 5.58
CA THR A 401 -22.94 9.73 5.65
C THR A 401 -23.87 9.22 6.74
N LEU A 402 -24.17 10.08 7.71
CA LEU A 402 -25.09 9.80 8.82
C LEU A 402 -26.39 10.59 8.65
N LYS A 403 -27.53 9.97 8.95
CA LYS A 403 -28.84 10.63 9.04
C LYS A 403 -29.59 10.11 10.26
N ALA A 404 -30.05 11.03 11.12
CA ALA A 404 -30.89 10.68 12.25
C ALA A 404 -32.36 10.97 11.93
N TYR A 405 -33.26 10.10 12.40
CA TYR A 405 -34.70 10.20 12.23
C TYR A 405 -35.37 10.07 13.60
N SER A 406 -36.29 10.98 13.91
CA SER A 406 -37.09 10.88 15.12
C SER A 406 -38.33 11.80 15.06
N ASN A 407 -39.31 11.52 15.92
CA ASN A 407 -40.46 12.38 16.20
C ASN A 407 -40.25 13.30 17.43
N LEU A 408 -39.07 13.27 18.05
CA LEU A 408 -38.73 14.12 19.18
C LEU A 408 -38.78 15.61 18.79
N THR A 409 -39.33 16.44 19.68
CA THR A 409 -39.52 17.88 19.47
C THR A 409 -38.48 18.74 20.19
N VAL A 410 -37.58 18.12 20.96
CA VAL A 410 -36.51 18.79 21.70
C VAL A 410 -35.16 18.21 21.29
N THR A 411 -34.11 19.04 21.33
CA THR A 411 -32.74 18.58 21.16
C THR A 411 -32.44 17.52 22.21
N THR A 412 -32.02 16.34 21.75
CA THR A 412 -31.89 15.16 22.60
C THR A 412 -30.49 14.56 22.42
N PRO A 413 -29.66 14.49 23.47
CA PRO A 413 -28.39 13.81 23.40
C PRO A 413 -28.61 12.30 23.30
N PHE A 414 -27.77 11.64 22.51
CA PHE A 414 -27.74 10.20 22.40
C PHE A 414 -26.33 9.71 22.09
N THR A 415 -26.12 8.41 22.19
CA THR A 415 -24.87 7.78 21.80
C THR A 415 -25.12 6.67 20.80
N PHE A 416 -24.15 6.43 19.91
CA PHE A 416 -24.15 5.28 19.03
C PHE A 416 -22.78 4.61 18.97
N GLU A 417 -22.75 3.30 18.74
CA GLU A 417 -21.49 2.56 18.55
C GLU A 417 -20.99 2.71 17.11
N VAL A 418 -19.71 2.99 16.95
CA VAL A 418 -18.97 2.80 15.70
C VAL A 418 -17.96 1.68 15.92
N SER A 419 -17.93 0.69 15.04
CA SER A 419 -17.00 -0.42 15.12
C SER A 419 -16.26 -0.64 13.80
N TYR A 420 -15.02 -1.13 13.93
CA TYR A 420 -14.18 -1.59 12.84
C TYR A 420 -13.61 -2.96 13.20
N GLU A 421 -13.80 -3.91 12.28
CA GLU A 421 -13.36 -5.29 12.44
C GLU A 421 -12.48 -5.70 11.27
N ASN A 422 -11.35 -6.34 11.58
CA ASN A 422 -10.49 -7.00 10.60
C ASN A 422 -10.06 -8.35 11.17
N ALA A 423 -10.74 -9.42 10.75
CA ALA A 423 -10.50 -10.77 11.25
C ALA A 423 -9.07 -11.27 10.99
N THR A 424 -8.49 -10.95 9.83
CA THR A 424 -7.12 -11.35 9.46
C THR A 424 -6.08 -10.81 10.43
N LEU A 425 -6.24 -9.54 10.83
CA LEU A 425 -5.36 -8.90 11.81
C LEU A 425 -5.87 -9.04 13.25
N GLY A 426 -6.96 -9.79 13.47
CA GLY A 426 -7.67 -9.91 14.75
C GLY A 426 -8.01 -8.59 15.42
N VAL A 427 -8.31 -7.57 14.62
CA VAL A 427 -8.71 -6.26 15.10
C VAL A 427 -10.21 -6.25 15.32
N ASN A 428 -10.64 -5.85 16.51
CA ASN A 428 -12.01 -5.45 16.81
C ASN A 428 -11.94 -4.22 17.70
N VAL A 429 -12.15 -3.04 17.11
CA VAL A 429 -12.14 -1.77 17.83
C VAL A 429 -13.52 -1.15 17.75
N LYS A 430 -13.98 -0.66 18.90
CA LYS A 430 -15.30 -0.05 19.07
C LYS A 430 -15.15 1.27 19.79
N LYS A 431 -15.98 2.24 19.42
CA LYS A 431 -16.10 3.50 20.15
C LYS A 431 -17.56 3.88 20.25
N LEU A 432 -17.95 4.29 21.46
CA LEU A 432 -19.21 4.96 21.69
C LEU A 432 -19.05 6.44 21.32
N VAL A 433 -19.81 6.91 20.32
CA VAL A 433 -19.82 8.29 19.86
C VAL A 433 -20.99 9.01 20.50
N THR A 434 -20.75 10.18 21.09
CA THR A 434 -21.82 11.05 21.62
C THR A 434 -22.27 12.01 20.54
N ALA A 435 -23.59 12.16 20.39
CA ALA A 435 -24.23 13.00 19.40
C ALA A 435 -25.48 13.67 19.97
N GLU A 436 -25.99 14.66 19.25
CA GLU A 436 -27.24 15.34 19.55
C GLU A 436 -28.17 15.26 18.34
N PHE A 437 -29.37 14.75 18.57
CA PHE A 437 -30.46 14.86 17.60
C PHE A 437 -31.07 16.25 17.70
N VAL A 438 -31.24 16.91 16.55
CA VAL A 438 -31.84 18.24 16.47
C VAL A 438 -33.15 18.16 15.65
N PRO A 439 -34.31 18.48 16.24
CA PRO A 439 -35.60 18.47 15.54
C PRO A 439 -35.61 19.38 14.31
N ALA A 440 -36.42 19.04 13.29
CA ALA A 440 -36.52 19.84 12.05
C ALA A 440 -37.00 21.29 12.29
N SER A 441 -37.72 21.54 13.37
CA SER A 441 -38.13 22.88 13.83
C SER A 441 -36.96 23.77 14.28
N PHE A 442 -35.80 23.16 14.51
CA PHE A 442 -34.54 23.79 14.87
C PHE A 442 -33.57 23.70 13.68
N CYS A 443 -34.06 23.94 12.46
CA CYS A 443 -33.17 24.45 11.43
C CYS A 443 -32.70 25.80 11.97
N PRO A 444 -31.41 26.04 12.28
CA PRO A 444 -30.96 27.41 12.31
C PRO A 444 -31.24 27.89 10.88
N VAL A 445 -32.34 28.63 10.72
CA VAL A 445 -32.34 29.70 9.75
C VAL A 445 -31.01 30.35 10.01
N ILE A 446 -30.09 30.26 9.06
CA ILE A 446 -28.91 31.09 9.04
C ILE A 446 -29.47 32.51 8.79
N SER A 447 -30.20 33.04 9.76
CA SER A 447 -30.47 34.45 9.88
C SER A 447 -29.12 34.99 10.28
N GLN A 448 -28.44 35.59 9.31
CA GLN A 448 -27.07 36.08 9.40
C GLN A 448 -26.03 34.98 9.22
N ALA A 449 -25.83 34.59 7.96
CA ALA A 449 -24.50 34.25 7.53
C ALA A 449 -23.67 35.52 7.75
N THR A 450 -22.92 35.56 8.85
CA THR A 450 -21.78 36.47 8.96
C THR A 450 -20.81 36.00 7.88
N MET A 451 -20.99 36.50 6.66
CA MET A 451 -19.93 36.45 5.66
C MET A 451 -18.76 37.19 6.29
N LEU A 452 -17.76 36.42 6.73
CA LEU A 452 -16.40 36.92 6.82
C LEU A 452 -15.95 37.21 5.38
N LEU A 453 -16.44 38.31 4.80
CA LEU A 453 -15.76 38.98 3.72
C LEU A 453 -14.41 39.40 4.28
N LEU A 454 -13.36 39.08 3.52
CA LEU A 454 -11.97 39.48 3.72
C LEU A 454 -11.87 40.94 4.18
N THR A 455 -11.94 41.16 5.50
CA THR A 455 -11.66 42.45 6.12
C THR A 455 -10.16 42.55 6.32
N GLY A 456 -9.44 42.65 5.19
CA GLY A 456 -8.32 43.58 5.19
C GLY A 456 -8.93 44.97 5.38
N THR A 457 -8.61 45.62 6.49
CA THR A 457 -9.10 46.96 6.82
C THR A 457 -8.67 47.96 5.74
N GLY A 458 -9.52 48.16 4.74
CA GLY A 458 -9.29 49.11 3.66
C GLY A 458 -10.42 49.04 2.63
N SER A 459 -11.11 50.16 2.41
CA SER A 459 -12.08 50.33 1.32
C SER A 459 -11.37 50.13 -0.02
N LYS A 460 -11.64 49.03 -0.73
CA LYS A 460 -11.19 48.85 -2.11
C LYS A 460 -12.23 49.40 -3.07
N THR A 461 -11.79 50.25 -4.00
CA THR A 461 -12.67 50.92 -4.96
C THR A 461 -12.45 50.27 -6.32
N TRP A 462 -13.44 49.55 -6.82
CA TRP A 462 -13.36 48.87 -8.11
C TRP A 462 -13.83 49.81 -9.22
N ARG A 463 -13.14 49.81 -10.37
CA ARG A 463 -13.53 50.60 -11.55
C ARG A 463 -13.98 49.68 -12.68
N LEU A 464 -15.15 49.96 -13.25
CA LEU A 464 -15.57 49.36 -14.51
C LEU A 464 -14.70 49.92 -15.63
N VAL A 465 -13.89 49.07 -16.26
CA VAL A 465 -12.91 49.51 -17.26
C VAL A 465 -13.50 49.45 -18.68
N ARG A 466 -14.37 48.47 -18.96
CA ARG A 466 -14.96 48.30 -20.28
C ARG A 466 -16.21 47.40 -20.23
N GLU A 467 -17.24 47.78 -20.95
CA GLU A 467 -18.38 46.94 -21.33
C GLU A 467 -18.45 46.91 -22.86
N VAL A 468 -18.49 45.72 -23.46
CA VAL A 468 -18.58 45.56 -24.92
C VAL A 468 -19.79 44.70 -25.25
N HIS A 469 -20.73 45.29 -25.99
CA HIS A 469 -21.82 44.56 -26.62
C HIS A 469 -21.53 44.39 -28.11
N THR A 470 -21.39 43.15 -28.55
CA THR A 470 -21.47 42.80 -29.97
C THR A 470 -22.87 42.26 -30.24
N SER A 471 -23.71 43.11 -30.84
CA SER A 471 -24.99 42.71 -31.42
C SER A 471 -24.86 42.76 -32.95
N THR A 472 -25.26 41.69 -33.63
CA THR A 472 -25.36 41.63 -35.10
C THR A 472 -26.74 42.03 -35.64
N SER A 473 -27.68 42.46 -34.79
CA SER A 473 -28.99 42.92 -35.24
C SER A 473 -29.38 44.23 -34.54
N GLY A 474 -29.54 45.28 -35.33
CA GLY A 474 -29.74 46.64 -34.85
C GLY A 474 -31.00 46.83 -34.00
N SER A 475 -30.84 47.51 -32.87
CA SER A 475 -31.54 48.75 -32.48
C SER A 475 -31.29 49.04 -31.00
N GLY A 476 -30.84 50.27 -30.71
CA GLY A 476 -30.78 50.83 -29.35
C GLY A 476 -29.59 50.43 -28.48
N THR A 477 -28.43 51.06 -28.69
CA THR A 477 -27.32 51.04 -27.72
C THR A 477 -27.51 52.16 -26.69
N TRP A 478 -27.67 51.81 -25.41
CA TRP A 478 -27.34 52.73 -24.32
C TRP A 478 -25.83 52.60 -24.06
N GLN A 479 -25.08 53.66 -24.32
CA GLN A 479 -23.66 53.74 -23.94
C GLN A 479 -23.53 54.81 -22.85
N PRO A 480 -23.02 54.50 -21.65
CA PRO A 480 -22.57 55.55 -20.75
C PRO A 480 -21.42 56.30 -21.45
N ALA A 481 -21.43 57.64 -21.34
CA ALA A 481 -20.39 58.47 -21.94
C ALA A 481 -19.00 58.01 -21.48
N ALA A 482 -18.05 57.96 -22.40
CA ALA A 482 -16.66 57.58 -22.11
C ALA A 482 -16.11 58.45 -20.96
N GLY A 483 -15.80 57.82 -19.82
CA GLY A 483 -15.33 58.50 -18.62
C GLY A 483 -16.33 58.56 -17.45
N ALA A 484 -17.57 58.09 -17.63
CA ALA A 484 -18.51 57.96 -16.51
C ALA A 484 -17.98 56.97 -15.45
N THR A 485 -17.98 57.39 -14.19
CA THR A 485 -17.58 56.55 -13.05
C THR A 485 -18.83 56.16 -12.30
N ILE A 486 -19.28 54.90 -12.43
CA ILE A 486 -20.37 54.36 -11.62
C ILE A 486 -19.76 53.85 -10.31
N ARG A 487 -20.18 54.43 -9.19
CA ARG A 487 -19.69 54.04 -7.87
C ARG A 487 -20.63 53.00 -7.27
N TYR A 488 -20.11 51.79 -7.08
CA TYR A 488 -20.81 50.73 -6.36
C TYR A 488 -20.38 50.77 -4.90
N VAL A 489 -21.33 51.02 -4.00
CA VAL A 489 -21.11 51.00 -2.56
C VAL A 489 -21.68 49.71 -2.01
N PHE A 490 -20.81 48.93 -1.37
CA PHE A 490 -21.19 47.75 -0.62
C PHE A 490 -21.53 48.19 0.80
N ASP A 491 -22.77 47.98 1.22
CA ASP A 491 -23.12 48.20 2.62
C ASP A 491 -22.58 47.06 3.51
N THR A 492 -22.65 47.25 4.83
CA THR A 492 -22.21 46.27 5.82
C THR A 492 -23.02 44.96 5.80
N GLN A 493 -24.06 44.88 4.96
CA GLN A 493 -24.91 43.71 4.74
C GLN A 493 -24.61 43.03 3.39
N GLY A 494 -23.61 43.51 2.63
CA GLY A 494 -23.20 42.96 1.34
C GLY A 494 -24.13 43.32 0.18
N ARG A 495 -25.00 44.33 0.34
CA ARG A 495 -25.87 44.82 -0.73
C ARG A 495 -25.12 45.79 -1.62
N ILE A 496 -25.37 45.70 -2.93
CA ILE A 496 -24.83 46.62 -3.92
C ILE A 496 -25.85 47.75 -4.13
N THR A 497 -25.45 48.96 -3.77
CA THR A 497 -26.16 50.19 -4.14
C THR A 497 -25.29 50.97 -5.11
N TYR A 498 -25.87 51.43 -6.22
CA TYR A 498 -25.20 52.39 -7.09
C TYR A 498 -25.74 53.78 -6.78
N ASP A 499 -24.82 54.74 -6.67
CA ASP A 499 -25.17 56.16 -6.58
C ASP A 499 -24.94 56.80 -7.95
N ALA A 500 -26.04 57.16 -8.62
CA ALA A 500 -25.97 57.89 -9.87
C ALA A 500 -25.89 59.39 -9.54
N ALA A 501 -24.66 59.89 -9.32
CA ALA A 501 -24.43 61.32 -9.21
C ALA A 501 -24.78 62.00 -10.55
N SER A 502 -25.97 62.62 -10.57
CA SER A 502 -26.53 63.60 -11.51
C SER A 502 -25.82 63.78 -12.87
N ILE A 503 -26.44 63.26 -13.93
CA ILE A 503 -26.30 63.80 -15.29
C ILE A 503 -27.71 63.97 -15.87
N GLY A 504 -28.13 65.23 -16.04
CA GLY A 504 -29.14 65.70 -17.00
C GLY A 504 -30.52 65.01 -17.02
N SER A 505 -31.49 65.64 -16.35
CA SER A 505 -32.96 65.57 -16.55
C SER A 505 -33.55 64.39 -17.34
N THR A 506 -33.86 63.29 -16.66
CA THR A 506 -35.11 62.56 -16.89
C THR A 506 -35.39 61.68 -15.67
N THR A 507 -36.53 61.89 -15.03
CA THR A 507 -36.96 61.13 -13.86
C THR A 507 -37.29 59.69 -14.28
N VAL A 508 -36.47 58.72 -13.87
CA VAL A 508 -36.83 57.29 -13.96
C VAL A 508 -37.07 56.76 -12.55
N SER A 509 -38.34 56.41 -12.31
CA SER A 509 -38.81 55.80 -11.06
C SER A 509 -38.38 54.34 -10.96
N GLY A 510 -37.51 54.06 -9.98
CA GLY A 510 -37.51 52.90 -9.08
C GLY A 510 -37.72 51.48 -9.64
N ALA A 511 -36.61 50.73 -9.77
CA ALA A 511 -36.59 49.29 -9.57
C ALA A 511 -35.37 48.94 -8.70
N HIS A 512 -35.61 48.35 -7.53
CA HIS A 512 -34.57 47.83 -6.66
C HIS A 512 -34.21 46.40 -7.10
N TYR A 513 -32.98 46.18 -7.57
CA TYR A 513 -32.48 44.85 -7.88
C TYR A 513 -31.49 44.41 -6.79
N THR A 514 -31.69 43.21 -6.25
CA THR A 514 -30.79 42.61 -5.26
C THR A 514 -30.08 41.42 -5.91
N TYR A 515 -28.77 41.52 -6.10
CA TYR A 515 -27.95 40.42 -6.62
C TYR A 515 -27.09 39.83 -5.50
N SER A 516 -26.96 38.50 -5.45
CA SER A 516 -26.06 37.81 -4.52
C SER A 516 -24.95 37.11 -5.30
N LEU A 517 -23.69 37.49 -5.06
CA LEU A 517 -22.51 36.91 -5.67
C LEU A 517 -21.83 35.92 -4.71
N TYR A 518 -21.42 34.76 -5.21
CA TYR A 518 -20.68 33.75 -4.44
C TYR A 518 -19.31 33.46 -5.10
N PRO A 519 -18.20 33.44 -4.35
CA PRO A 519 -16.87 33.19 -4.91
C PRO A 519 -16.64 31.73 -5.31
N LYS A 520 -15.82 31.52 -6.34
CA LYS A 520 -15.42 30.21 -6.88
C LYS A 520 -14.67 29.40 -5.81
N GLY A 521 -15.13 28.19 -5.55
CA GLY A 521 -14.58 27.28 -4.53
C GLY A 521 -15.45 27.13 -3.27
N VAL A 522 -16.54 27.88 -3.16
CA VAL A 522 -17.54 27.68 -2.11
C VAL A 522 -18.69 26.84 -2.65
N THR A 523 -18.88 25.63 -2.10
CA THR A 523 -20.12 24.88 -2.27
C THR A 523 -21.21 25.56 -1.45
N VAL A 524 -22.08 26.35 -2.09
CA VAL A 524 -23.28 26.86 -1.44
C VAL A 524 -24.34 25.77 -1.50
N VAL A 525 -24.44 24.98 -0.45
CA VAL A 525 -25.64 24.17 -0.20
C VAL A 525 -26.70 25.13 0.33
N ARG A 526 -27.65 25.55 -0.51
CA ARG A 526 -28.90 26.09 0.03
C ARG A 526 -29.71 24.91 0.55
N PRO A 527 -30.19 24.93 1.81
CA PRO A 527 -31.15 23.95 2.25
C PRO A 527 -32.49 24.27 1.59
N PHE A 528 -32.80 23.62 0.47
CA PHE A 528 -34.19 23.37 0.14
C PHE A 528 -34.61 22.12 0.91
N CYS A 529 -35.56 22.29 1.83
CA CYS A 529 -36.07 21.20 2.65
C CYS A 529 -36.93 20.18 1.88
N ASN A 530 -36.92 20.16 0.55
CA ASN A 530 -37.60 19.14 -0.26
C ASN A 530 -36.76 18.80 -1.52
N ASP A 531 -36.56 17.50 -1.70
CA ASP A 531 -36.21 16.69 -2.88
C ASP A 531 -35.17 17.16 -3.93
N THR A 532 -34.15 16.29 -4.08
CA THR A 532 -33.39 15.95 -5.31
C THR A 532 -32.87 17.07 -6.21
N GLN A 533 -31.55 17.36 -6.14
CA GLN A 533 -30.61 17.42 -7.28
C GLN A 533 -29.20 17.86 -6.83
N TYR A 534 -28.16 17.17 -7.29
CA TYR A 534 -26.76 17.62 -7.23
C TYR A 534 -26.29 17.91 -8.67
N LEU A 535 -25.62 19.04 -8.90
CA LEU A 535 -25.05 19.41 -10.19
C LEU A 535 -23.55 19.71 -10.06
N LEU A 536 -22.78 19.18 -11.01
CA LEU A 536 -21.31 19.25 -11.09
C LEU A 536 -20.80 20.69 -11.31
N ALA A 537 -19.59 20.94 -10.83
CA ALA A 537 -18.92 22.24 -10.80
C ALA A 537 -18.79 22.91 -12.18
N ASN A 538 -19.15 24.21 -12.25
CA ASN A 538 -18.71 25.28 -13.19
C ASN A 538 -19.81 26.18 -13.79
N GLN A 539 -21.02 26.27 -13.24
CA GLN A 539 -22.04 27.23 -13.73
C GLN A 539 -22.67 28.04 -12.58
N LEU A 540 -22.92 29.33 -12.83
CA LEU A 540 -23.68 30.22 -11.94
C LEU A 540 -25.09 30.41 -12.52
N TRP A 541 -26.12 30.21 -11.69
CA TRP A 541 -27.52 30.43 -12.08
C TRP A 541 -28.07 31.66 -11.35
N VAL A 542 -28.60 32.62 -12.12
CA VAL A 542 -29.32 33.79 -11.59
C VAL A 542 -30.74 33.72 -12.15
N PRO A 543 -31.78 33.61 -11.31
CA PRO A 543 -33.14 33.74 -11.78
C PRO A 543 -33.44 35.23 -12.01
N ASP A 544 -33.60 35.64 -13.26
CA ASP A 544 -34.22 36.93 -13.57
C ASP A 544 -35.74 36.78 -13.48
N SER A 545 -36.35 37.42 -12.49
CA SER A 545 -37.78 37.30 -12.20
C SER A 545 -38.70 38.06 -13.16
N TYR A 546 -38.19 38.59 -14.28
CA TYR A 546 -38.99 39.46 -15.16
C TYR A 546 -39.17 39.02 -16.61
N TYR A 547 -38.46 38.00 -17.12
CA TYR A 547 -38.63 37.56 -18.52
C TYR A 547 -38.62 36.04 -18.79
N GLY A 548 -38.56 35.18 -17.76
CA GLY A 548 -38.76 33.73 -17.94
C GLY A 548 -37.66 33.01 -18.75
N THR A 549 -36.54 33.65 -19.05
CA THR A 549 -35.38 33.05 -19.69
C THR A 549 -34.22 32.97 -18.69
N SER A 550 -33.55 31.81 -18.65
CA SER A 550 -32.38 31.57 -17.80
C SER A 550 -31.12 32.03 -18.52
N SER A 551 -30.45 33.06 -18.00
CA SER A 551 -29.15 33.50 -18.50
C SER A 551 -28.05 32.70 -17.79
N VAL A 552 -27.15 32.09 -18.57
CA VAL A 552 -26.00 31.35 -18.04
C VAL A 552 -24.79 32.28 -18.04
N TYR A 553 -24.20 32.46 -16.86
CA TYR A 553 -22.97 33.25 -16.70
C TYR A 553 -21.76 32.32 -16.57
N THR A 554 -20.70 32.65 -17.28
CA THR A 554 -19.43 31.92 -17.22
C THR A 554 -18.35 32.84 -16.67
N ILE A 555 -17.69 32.41 -15.58
CA ILE A 555 -16.52 33.11 -15.05
C ILE A 555 -15.31 32.67 -15.87
N ASP A 556 -14.77 33.60 -16.65
CA ASP A 556 -13.66 33.30 -17.57
C ASP A 556 -12.31 33.29 -16.85
N SER A 557 -12.08 34.24 -15.95
CA SER A 557 -10.82 34.32 -15.19
C SER A 557 -10.95 35.11 -13.87
N ILE A 558 -10.15 34.72 -12.88
CA ILE A 558 -9.97 35.42 -11.60
C ILE A 558 -8.47 35.57 -11.35
N THR A 559 -8.01 36.80 -11.12
CA THR A 559 -6.65 37.11 -10.68
C THR A 559 -6.69 37.94 -9.39
N ALA A 560 -5.52 38.22 -8.80
CA ALA A 560 -5.42 39.06 -7.60
C ALA A 560 -5.93 40.51 -7.83
N THR A 561 -5.99 40.95 -9.09
CA THR A 561 -6.33 42.33 -9.47
C THR A 561 -7.47 42.43 -10.48
N SER A 562 -7.99 41.31 -11.01
CA SER A 562 -9.07 41.35 -12.00
C SER A 562 -10.04 40.16 -11.94
N LEU A 563 -11.28 40.41 -12.34
CA LEU A 563 -12.33 39.41 -12.52
C LEU A 563 -12.98 39.62 -13.89
N ARG A 564 -13.03 38.57 -14.71
CA ARG A 564 -13.69 38.59 -16.03
C ARG A 564 -14.85 37.60 -16.08
N ILE A 565 -16.01 38.08 -16.51
CA ILE A 565 -17.26 37.31 -16.61
C ILE A 565 -17.84 37.51 -18.00
N SER A 566 -18.17 36.41 -18.68
CA SER A 566 -18.92 36.43 -19.95
C SER A 566 -20.35 35.98 -19.73
N PHE A 567 -21.26 36.56 -20.51
CA PHE A 567 -22.66 36.17 -20.55
C PHE A 567 -23.19 36.22 -21.98
N SER A 568 -24.06 35.25 -22.30
CA SER A 568 -24.78 35.20 -23.57
C SER A 568 -26.21 35.64 -23.33
N THR A 569 -26.67 36.61 -24.13
CA THR A 569 -28.06 37.08 -24.11
C THR A 569 -28.91 36.46 -25.22
N GLY A 570 -28.34 35.58 -26.05
CA GLY A 570 -29.00 34.89 -27.15
C GLY A 570 -28.02 34.27 -28.16
N PRO A 571 -28.53 33.52 -29.17
CA PRO A 571 -27.69 32.90 -30.19
C PRO A 571 -26.93 33.96 -31.00
N GLY A 572 -25.60 33.99 -30.87
CA GLY A 572 -24.72 34.89 -31.63
C GLY A 572 -24.33 36.20 -30.93
N SER A 573 -24.82 36.47 -29.70
CA SER A 573 -24.35 37.60 -28.87
C SER A 573 -23.49 37.11 -27.72
N LEU A 574 -22.32 37.74 -27.55
CA LEU A 574 -21.38 37.44 -26.47
C LEU A 574 -20.92 38.76 -25.86
N SER A 575 -21.37 39.02 -24.64
CA SER A 575 -20.98 40.20 -23.87
C SER A 575 -20.06 39.78 -22.74
N PHE A 576 -19.08 40.62 -22.40
CA PHE A 576 -18.21 40.37 -21.25
C PHE A 576 -18.04 41.63 -20.40
N MET A 577 -17.85 41.39 -19.10
CA MET A 577 -17.58 42.39 -18.08
C MET A 577 -16.23 42.10 -17.44
N GLU A 578 -15.38 43.13 -17.36
CA GLU A 578 -14.07 43.05 -16.71
C GLU A 578 -13.99 44.08 -15.58
N LEU A 579 -13.76 43.57 -14.37
CA LEU A 579 -13.62 44.35 -13.14
C LEU A 579 -12.15 44.32 -12.73
N VAL A 580 -11.56 45.49 -12.49
CA VAL A 580 -10.15 45.63 -12.10
C VAL A 580 -10.07 46.39 -10.78
N ASN A 581 -9.19 45.91 -9.88
CA ASN A 581 -8.96 46.43 -8.53
C ASN A 581 -8.17 47.74 -8.53
#